data_AF-A0A3D3A3M4-F1
#
_entry.id   AF-A0A3D3A3M4-F1
#
_cell.length_a   1.000
_cell.length_b   1.000
_cell.length_c   1.000
_cell.angle_alpha   90.00
_cell.angle_beta   90.00
_cell.angle_gamma   90.00
#
_symmetry.space_group_name_H-M   'P 1'
#
loop_
_entity.id
_entity.type
_entity.pdbx_description
1 polymer ?
#
loop_
_entity_poly.entity_id
_entity_poly.type
_entity_poly.pdbx_seq_one_letter_code
_entity_poly.pdbx_strand_id
1 'polypeptide(L)'
;MLHEIQDLERVAFEGDSLRVDIRQSLMIKYAEFARMEGGHAFVPEALFRRADLLISAGKFDEAILQLQDVHDGYSNFDKRPLCAFLVAFIYDEHLKDRELAVRAYERTMALHPDSPEAMQAQQSLALLP
;
A
#
# COMPACT_ATOMS: atom_id res chain seq x y z
N MET A 1 -10.98 -19.08 2.49
CA MET A 1 -10.30 -17.78 2.66
C MET A 1 -10.09 -17.02 1.36
N LEU A 2 -9.26 -17.46 0.40
CA LEU A 2 -9.05 -16.69 -0.85
C LEU A 2 -10.36 -16.50 -1.65
N HIS A 3 -11.19 -17.53 -1.77
CA HIS A 3 -12.50 -17.43 -2.43
C HIS A 3 -13.42 -16.40 -1.72
N GLU A 4 -13.38 -16.32 -0.39
CA GLU A 4 -14.20 -15.36 0.36
C GLU A 4 -13.75 -13.91 0.07
N ILE A 5 -12.44 -13.68 -0.05
CA ILE A 5 -11.89 -12.38 -0.47
C ILE A 5 -12.43 -12.03 -1.87
N GLN A 6 -12.35 -12.97 -2.82
CA GLN A 6 -12.80 -12.75 -4.19
C GLN A 6 -14.30 -12.47 -4.31
N ASP A 7 -15.12 -13.11 -3.46
CA ASP A 7 -16.56 -12.83 -3.42
C ASP A 7 -16.85 -11.43 -2.86
N LEU A 8 -16.13 -11.01 -1.82
CA LEU A 8 -16.23 -9.65 -1.28
C LEU A 8 -15.77 -8.61 -2.31
N GLU A 9 -14.65 -8.84 -3.00
CA GLU A 9 -14.14 -7.94 -4.05
C GLU A 9 -15.19 -7.72 -5.16
N ARG A 10 -15.92 -8.77 -5.54
CA ARG A 10 -16.97 -8.70 -6.59
C ARG A 10 -18.12 -7.75 -6.24
N VAL A 11 -18.40 -7.57 -4.95
CA VAL A 11 -19.51 -6.75 -4.45
C VAL A 11 -19.03 -5.51 -3.70
N ALA A 12 -17.74 -5.18 -3.80
CA ALA A 12 -17.12 -4.09 -3.05
C ALA A 12 -17.61 -2.70 -3.48
N PHE A 13 -18.05 -2.56 -4.73
CA PHE A 13 -18.48 -1.28 -5.27
C PHE A 13 -19.99 -1.24 -5.49
N GLU A 14 -20.58 -0.10 -5.17
CA GLU A 14 -21.94 0.29 -5.56
C GLU A 14 -21.83 1.54 -6.44
N GLY A 15 -22.00 1.36 -7.75
CA GLY A 15 -21.59 2.36 -8.73
C GLY A 15 -20.08 2.62 -8.63
N ASP A 16 -19.69 3.89 -8.52
CA ASP A 16 -18.29 4.30 -8.40
C ASP A 16 -17.79 4.35 -6.93
N SER A 17 -18.64 4.00 -5.96
CA SER A 17 -18.33 4.13 -4.53
C SER A 17 -18.00 2.79 -3.88
N LEU A 18 -16.86 2.74 -3.17
CA LEU A 18 -16.47 1.60 -2.35
C LEU A 18 -17.36 1.52 -1.10
N ARG A 19 -18.08 0.41 -0.96
CA ARG A 19 -18.95 0.11 0.18
C ARG A 19 -18.15 -0.03 1.47
N VAL A 20 -18.56 0.71 2.50
CA VAL A 20 -17.83 0.82 3.78
C VAL A 20 -17.78 -0.51 4.53
N ASP A 21 -18.90 -1.25 4.56
CA ASP A 21 -19.01 -2.56 5.18
C ASP A 21 -18.11 -3.60 4.51
N ILE A 22 -18.04 -3.55 3.17
CA ILE A 22 -17.18 -4.45 2.40
C ILE A 22 -15.71 -4.06 2.55
N ARG A 23 -15.37 -2.76 2.57
CA ARG A 23 -14.00 -2.29 2.84
C ARG A 23 -13.47 -2.84 4.17
N GLN A 24 -14.25 -2.69 5.25
CA GLN A 24 -13.87 -3.21 6.57
C GLN A 24 -13.70 -4.73 6.55
N SER A 25 -14.63 -5.44 5.90
CA SER A 25 -14.57 -6.90 5.77
C SER A 25 -13.33 -7.37 4.98
N LEU A 26 -13.02 -6.72 3.87
CA LEU A 26 -11.83 -7.00 3.06
C LEU A 26 -10.53 -6.76 3.83
N MET A 27 -10.43 -5.64 4.56
CA MET A 27 -9.25 -5.35 5.39
C MET A 27 -8.97 -6.45 6.41
N ILE A 28 -10.02 -6.94 7.08
CA ILE A 28 -9.92 -8.06 8.04
C ILE A 28 -9.51 -9.33 7.30
N LYS A 29 -10.18 -9.66 6.19
CA LYS A 29 -9.95 -10.90 5.44
C LYS A 29 -8.55 -10.98 4.85
N TYR A 30 -7.99 -9.87 4.36
CA TYR A 30 -6.60 -9.83 3.90
C TYR A 30 -5.60 -10.10 5.03
N ALA A 31 -5.80 -9.48 6.20
CA ALA A 31 -4.94 -9.71 7.37
C ALA A 31 -5.03 -11.16 7.87
N GLU A 32 -6.25 -11.71 7.95
CA GLU A 32 -6.47 -13.11 8.31
C GLU A 32 -5.82 -14.06 7.31
N PHE A 33 -5.98 -13.80 6.01
CA PHE A 33 -5.37 -14.62 4.95
C PHE A 33 -3.84 -14.64 5.08
N ALA A 34 -3.20 -13.48 5.23
CA ALA A 34 -1.75 -13.41 5.42
C ALA A 34 -1.27 -14.15 6.67
N ARG A 35 -2.03 -14.08 7.76
CA ARG A 35 -1.71 -14.78 9.01
C ARG A 35 -1.82 -16.30 8.88
N MET A 36 -2.87 -16.78 8.22
CA MET A 36 -3.19 -18.22 8.14
C MET A 36 -2.43 -18.91 7.00
N GLU A 37 -2.21 -18.21 5.90
CA GLU A 37 -1.68 -18.72 4.64
C GLU A 37 -0.35 -18.02 4.27
N GLY A 38 0.49 -17.67 5.26
CA GLY A 38 1.65 -16.78 5.08
C GLY A 38 2.66 -17.17 3.98
N GLY A 39 2.70 -18.45 3.58
CA GLY A 39 3.54 -18.92 2.46
C GLY A 39 2.88 -18.84 1.08
N HIS A 40 1.61 -18.44 1.00
CA HIS A 40 0.86 -18.42 -0.25
C HIS A 40 1.30 -17.23 -1.13
N ALA A 41 1.46 -17.47 -2.44
CA ALA A 41 2.01 -16.47 -3.38
C ALA A 41 1.17 -15.18 -3.48
N PHE A 42 -0.12 -15.24 -3.17
CA PHE A 42 -1.02 -14.08 -3.14
C PHE A 42 -0.86 -13.19 -1.89
N VAL A 43 -0.18 -13.63 -0.83
CA VAL A 43 -0.05 -12.85 0.42
C VAL A 43 0.51 -11.43 0.22
N PRO A 44 1.62 -11.20 -0.49
CA PRO A 44 2.11 -9.84 -0.71
C PRO A 44 1.08 -8.95 -1.42
N GLU A 45 0.38 -9.49 -2.42
CA GLU A 45 -0.67 -8.78 -3.15
C GLU A 45 -1.89 -8.49 -2.24
N ALA A 46 -2.31 -9.44 -1.40
CA ALA A 46 -3.36 -9.25 -0.40
C ALA A 46 -3.03 -8.13 0.59
N LEU A 47 -1.81 -8.12 1.12
CA LEU A 47 -1.34 -7.11 2.07
C LEU A 47 -1.19 -5.73 1.41
N PHE A 48 -0.73 -5.69 0.16
CA PHE A 48 -0.69 -4.47 -0.64
C PHE A 48 -2.10 -3.89 -0.86
N ARG A 49 -3.07 -4.73 -1.27
CA ARG A 49 -4.48 -4.30 -1.42
C ARG A 49 -5.08 -3.82 -0.12
N ARG A 50 -4.74 -4.45 1.01
CA ARG A 50 -5.15 -3.98 2.34
C ARG A 50 -4.63 -2.56 2.63
N ALA A 51 -3.42 -2.22 2.21
CA ALA A 51 -2.88 -0.87 2.38
C ALA A 51 -3.71 0.19 1.64
N ASP A 52 -4.17 -0.09 0.41
CA ASP A 52 -5.06 0.80 -0.33
C ASP A 52 -6.40 1.03 0.40
N LEU A 53 -6.96 -0.02 0.99
CA LEU A 53 -8.16 0.08 1.83
C LEU A 53 -7.91 0.88 3.13
N LEU A 54 -6.71 0.81 3.70
CA LEU A 54 -6.30 1.62 4.85
C LEU A 54 -6.20 3.11 4.47
N ILE A 55 -5.57 3.41 3.33
CA ILE A 55 -5.44 4.77 2.79
C ILE A 55 -6.83 5.39 2.56
N SER A 56 -7.72 4.68 1.84
CA SER A 56 -9.09 5.16 1.59
C SER A 56 -9.94 5.30 2.86
N ALA A 57 -9.56 4.63 3.95
CA ALA A 57 -10.17 4.78 5.27
C ALA A 57 -9.53 5.89 6.14
N GLY A 58 -8.52 6.60 5.64
CA GLY A 58 -7.78 7.63 6.38
C GLY A 58 -6.84 7.07 7.46
N LYS A 59 -6.56 5.76 7.44
CA LYS A 59 -5.71 5.07 8.41
C LYS A 59 -4.25 5.07 7.94
N PHE A 60 -3.68 6.26 7.83
CA PHE A 60 -2.39 6.49 7.18
C PHE A 60 -1.21 5.79 7.88
N ASP A 61 -1.15 5.85 9.21
CA ASP A 61 -0.07 5.19 9.97
C ASP A 61 -0.09 3.67 9.79
N GLU A 62 -1.29 3.06 9.84
CA GLU A 62 -1.47 1.63 9.57
C GLU A 62 -1.11 1.27 8.13
N ALA A 63 -1.45 2.13 7.15
CA ALA A 63 -1.10 1.94 5.75
C ALA A 63 0.43 1.98 5.54
N ILE A 64 1.12 2.96 6.14
CA ILE A 64 2.58 3.09 6.05
C ILE A 64 3.25 1.83 6.58
N LEU A 65 2.87 1.37 7.78
CA LEU A 65 3.41 0.14 8.36
C LEU A 65 3.16 -1.06 7.45
N GLN A 66 1.93 -1.19 6.93
CA GLN A 66 1.57 -2.29 6.03
C GLN A 66 2.41 -2.29 4.73
N LEU A 67 2.66 -1.13 4.14
CA LEU A 67 3.46 -0.99 2.91
C LEU A 67 4.94 -1.27 3.17
N GLN A 68 5.48 -0.82 4.31
CA GLN A 68 6.85 -1.11 4.73
C GLN A 68 7.05 -2.62 4.96
N ASP A 69 6.13 -3.26 5.68
CA ASP A 69 6.16 -4.71 5.91
C ASP A 69 6.13 -5.50 4.59
N VAL A 70 5.30 -5.07 3.62
CA VAL A 70 5.25 -5.70 2.30
C VAL A 70 6.56 -5.50 1.52
N HIS A 71 7.08 -4.28 1.53
CA HIS A 71 8.33 -3.92 0.85
C HIS A 71 9.53 -4.73 1.36
N ASP A 72 9.65 -4.84 2.69
CA ASP A 72 10.79 -5.46 3.37
C ASP A 72 10.65 -6.99 3.47
N GLY A 73 9.42 -7.49 3.63
CA GLY A 73 9.15 -8.91 3.84
C GLY A 73 9.07 -9.78 2.58
N TYR A 74 8.81 -9.19 1.41
CA TYR A 74 8.55 -9.95 0.18
C TYR A 74 9.47 -9.52 -0.96
N SER A 75 10.74 -9.94 -0.93
CA SER A 75 11.79 -9.49 -1.86
C SER A 75 11.48 -9.65 -3.36
N ASN A 76 10.65 -10.64 -3.72
CA ASN A 76 10.29 -10.98 -5.10
C ASN A 76 8.98 -10.34 -5.55
N PHE A 77 8.33 -9.55 -4.70
CA PHE A 77 7.09 -8.86 -5.08
C PHE A 77 7.42 -7.73 -6.06
N ASP A 78 6.68 -7.68 -7.17
CA ASP A 78 6.92 -6.74 -8.26
C ASP A 78 6.64 -5.29 -7.86
N LYS A 79 5.68 -5.07 -6.95
CA LYS A 79 5.25 -3.74 -6.48
C LYS A 79 6.03 -3.20 -5.29
N ARG A 80 7.22 -3.74 -4.99
CA ARG A 80 8.08 -3.18 -3.92
C ARG A 80 8.41 -1.71 -4.17
N PRO A 81 8.82 -1.26 -5.37
CA PRO A 81 9.06 0.17 -5.60
C PRO A 81 7.82 1.03 -5.34
N LEU A 82 6.65 0.55 -5.76
CA LEU A 82 5.36 1.20 -5.50
C LEU A 82 5.04 1.30 -4.01
N CYS A 83 5.34 0.27 -3.21
CA CYS A 83 5.16 0.34 -1.76
C CYS A 83 6.02 1.46 -1.14
N ALA A 84 7.29 1.57 -1.54
CA ALA A 84 8.19 2.61 -1.05
C ALA A 84 7.71 4.02 -1.43
N PHE A 85 7.29 4.20 -2.68
CA PHE A 85 6.75 5.48 -3.16
C PHE A 85 5.45 5.87 -2.43
N LEU A 86 4.52 4.93 -2.25
CA LEU A 86 3.25 5.21 -1.57
C LEU A 86 3.46 5.64 -0.11
N VAL A 87 4.47 5.10 0.60
CA VAL A 87 4.83 5.60 1.94
C VAL A 87 5.22 7.07 1.89
N ALA A 88 6.06 7.47 0.93
CA ALA A 88 6.45 8.86 0.74
C ALA A 88 5.25 9.76 0.39
N PHE A 89 4.42 9.29 -0.53
CA PHE A 89 3.21 9.97 -0.96
C PHE A 89 2.21 10.16 0.19
N ILE A 90 2.07 9.20 1.11
CA ILE A 90 1.21 9.35 2.28
C ILE A 90 1.74 10.45 3.22
N TYR A 91 3.05 10.48 3.48
CA TYR A 91 3.64 11.55 4.29
C TYR A 91 3.40 12.93 3.67
N ASP A 92 3.56 13.02 2.35
CA ASP A 92 3.41 14.25 1.57
C ASP A 92 1.94 14.71 1.47
N GLU A 93 1.07 13.85 0.95
CA GLU A 93 -0.28 14.24 0.57
C GLU A 93 -1.30 14.14 1.69
N HIS A 94 -1.10 13.22 2.62
CA HIS A 94 -2.10 12.94 3.66
C HIS A 94 -1.69 13.47 5.03
N LEU A 95 -0.45 13.21 5.45
CA LEU A 95 0.04 13.63 6.77
C LEU A 95 0.65 15.04 6.76
N LYS A 96 0.99 15.56 5.58
CA LYS A 96 1.66 16.86 5.40
C LYS A 96 2.96 16.96 6.23
N ASP A 97 3.63 15.82 6.43
CA ASP A 97 4.92 15.73 7.09
C ASP A 97 6.04 15.80 6.05
N ARG A 98 6.46 17.03 5.77
CA ARG A 98 7.50 17.32 4.77
C ARG A 98 8.81 16.59 5.06
N GLU A 99 9.22 16.52 6.32
CA GLU A 99 10.51 15.93 6.66
C GLU A 99 10.51 14.43 6.36
N LEU A 100 9.46 13.73 6.77
CA LEU A 100 9.32 12.31 6.49
C LEU A 100 9.06 12.01 5.01
N ALA A 101 8.31 12.87 4.32
CA ALA A 101 8.10 12.76 2.87
C ALA A 101 9.42 12.81 2.09
N VAL A 102 10.27 13.81 2.36
CA VAL A 102 11.59 13.96 1.72
C VAL A 102 12.43 12.70 1.93
N ARG A 103 12.57 12.25 3.17
CA ARG A 103 13.35 11.04 3.50
C ARG A 103 12.81 9.79 2.80
N ALA A 104 11.49 9.66 2.68
CA ALA A 104 10.86 8.52 2.05
C ALA A 104 10.98 8.54 0.51
N TYR A 105 10.89 9.71 -0.13
CA TYR A 105 11.17 9.84 -1.57
C TYR A 105 12.64 9.53 -1.88
N GLU A 106 13.57 10.07 -1.09
CA GLU A 106 15.01 9.75 -1.21
C GLU A 106 15.28 8.26 -1.07
N ARG A 107 14.63 7.60 -0.10
CA ARG A 107 14.73 6.16 0.09
C ARG A 107 14.17 5.37 -1.09
N THR A 108 13.07 5.83 -1.70
CA THR A 108 12.51 5.20 -2.92
C THR A 108 13.53 5.24 -4.05
N MET A 109 14.14 6.40 -4.31
CA MET A 109 15.18 6.55 -5.34
C MET A 109 16.42 5.72 -5.05
N ALA A 110 16.84 5.63 -3.79
CA ALA A 110 18.03 4.87 -3.40
C ALA A 110 17.84 3.36 -3.49
N LEU A 111 16.65 2.85 -3.15
CA LEU A 111 16.37 1.41 -3.13
C LEU A 111 15.93 0.86 -4.48
N HIS A 112 15.28 1.68 -5.32
CA HIS A 112 14.72 1.27 -6.61
C HIS A 112 15.13 2.22 -7.75
N PRO A 113 16.43 2.51 -7.95
CA PRO A 113 16.90 3.62 -8.79
C PRO A 113 16.44 3.56 -10.26
N ASP A 114 16.17 2.37 -10.79
CA ASP A 114 15.78 2.16 -12.18
C ASP A 114 14.25 2.01 -12.38
N SER A 115 13.46 2.20 -11.32
CA SER A 115 12.01 2.01 -11.38
C SER A 115 11.26 3.28 -11.79
N PRO A 116 10.06 3.17 -12.38
CA PRO A 116 9.17 4.31 -12.62
C PRO A 116 8.90 5.12 -11.34
N GLU A 117 8.81 4.45 -10.20
CA GLU A 117 8.53 5.05 -8.89
C GLU A 117 9.71 5.87 -8.35
N ALA A 118 10.95 5.52 -8.68
CA ALA A 118 12.09 6.39 -8.39
C ALA A 118 12.03 7.69 -9.23
N MET A 119 11.64 7.60 -10.50
CA MET A 119 11.41 8.79 -11.32
C MET A 119 10.26 9.64 -10.76
N GLN A 120 9.17 9.02 -10.34
CA GLN A 120 8.05 9.73 -9.71
C GLN A 120 8.46 10.37 -8.38
N ALA A 121 9.22 9.67 -7.53
CA ALA A 121 9.74 10.20 -6.29
C ALA A 121 10.63 11.43 -6.51
N GLN A 122 11.49 11.39 -7.53
CA GLN A 122 12.32 12.53 -7.90
C GLN A 122 11.47 13.74 -8.32
N GLN A 123 10.44 13.52 -9.14
CA GLN A 123 9.53 14.57 -9.59
C GLN A 123 8.73 15.18 -8.44
N SER A 124 8.15 14.34 -7.56
CA SER A 124 7.42 14.80 -6.38
C SER A 124 8.32 15.61 -5.46
N LEU A 125 9.54 15.13 -5.17
CA LEU A 125 10.49 15.83 -4.33
C LEU A 125 10.87 17.21 -4.88
N ALA A 126 11.00 17.34 -6.21
CA ALA A 126 11.32 18.62 -6.85
C ALA A 126 10.18 19.65 -6.79
N LEU A 127 8.93 19.19 -6.64
CA LEU A 127 7.74 20.03 -6.53
C LEU A 127 7.35 20.36 -5.08
N LEU A 128 8.02 19.73 -4.11
CA LEU A 128 7.68 19.84 -2.70
C LEU A 128 8.04 21.26 -2.19
N PRO A 129 7.05 22.07 -1.76
CA PRO A 129 7.22 23.49 -1.41
C PRO A 129 8.03 23.65 -0.14
#